data_AF-A0A7V2J5M7-F1
#
_entry.id   AF-A0A7V2J5M7-F1
#
_cell.length_a   1.000
_cell.length_b   1.000
_cell.length_c   1.000
_cell.angle_alpha   90.00
_cell.angle_beta   90.00
_cell.angle_gamma   90.00
#
_symmetry.space_group_name_H-M   'P 1'
#
loop_
_entity.id
_entity.type
_entity.pdbx_description
1 polymer ?
#
loop_
_entity_poly.entity_id
_entity_poly.type
_entity_poly.pdbx_seq_one_letter_code
_entity_poly.pdbx_strand_id
1 'polypeptide(L)' 'MTITEKILAAHAGKEKVSPGDLLNAKVDLILANDITAPIAITEFG' A
#
# COMPACT_ATOMS: atom_id res chain seq x y z
N MET A 1 3.41 12.11 14.94
CA MET A 1 3.49 11.22 13.77
C MET A 1 4.87 11.27 13.15
N THR A 2 5.49 10.12 12.96
CA THR A 2 6.68 9.90 12.14
C THR A 2 6.39 10.17 10.66
N ILE A 3 7.42 10.15 9.79
CA ILE A 3 7.21 10.30 8.35
C ILE A 3 6.34 9.16 7.77
N THR A 4 6.57 7.92 8.20
CA THR A 4 5.80 6.75 7.79
C THR A 4 4.33 6.88 8.16
N GLU A 5 4.03 7.29 9.40
CA GLU A 5 2.65 7.50 9.86
C GLU A 5 1.95 8.61 9.06
N LYS A 6 2.65 9.70 8.72
CA LYS A 6 2.07 10.76 7.88
C LYS A 6 1.73 10.28 6.47
N ILE A 7 2.62 9.50 5.84
CA ILE A 7 2.39 8.93 4.51
C ILE A 7 1.20 7.96 4.56
N LEU A 8 1.19 7.03 5.50
CA LEU A 8 0.09 6.07 5.64
C LEU A 8 -1.24 6.76 5.97
N ALA A 9 -1.24 7.77 6.83
CA ALA A 9 -2.44 8.56 7.15
C ALA A 9 -3.01 9.24 5.89
N ALA A 10 -2.15 9.88 5.08
CA ALA A 10 -2.55 10.51 3.84
C ALA A 10 -3.15 9.51 2.83
N HIS A 11 -2.52 8.36 2.62
CA HIS A 11 -2.98 7.35 1.65
C HIS A 11 -4.14 6.49 2.17
N ALA A 12 -4.38 6.47 3.47
CA ALA A 12 -5.55 5.83 4.09
C ALA A 12 -6.72 6.79 4.34
N GLY A 13 -6.59 8.08 3.96
CA GLY A 13 -7.63 9.09 4.17
C GLY A 13 -7.94 9.39 5.64
N LYS A 14 -6.93 9.27 6.53
CA LYS A 14 -7.06 9.51 7.98
C LYS A 14 -6.26 10.72 8.41
N GLU A 15 -6.72 11.40 9.46
CA GLU A 15 -5.98 12.54 10.05
C GLU A 15 -4.74 12.10 10.84
N LYS A 16 -4.78 10.90 11.42
CA LYS A 16 -3.68 10.30 12.19
C LYS A 16 -3.74 8.77 12.15
N VAL A 17 -2.58 8.14 12.32
CA VAL A 17 -2.42 6.69 12.51
C VAL A 17 -1.32 6.41 13.53
N SER A 18 -1.34 5.22 14.12
CA SER A 18 -0.35 4.74 15.11
C SER A 18 0.12 3.32 14.77
N PRO A 19 1.27 2.85 15.31
CA PRO A 19 1.70 1.47 15.14
C PRO A 19 0.66 0.49 15.70
N GLY A 20 0.35 -0.56 14.94
CA GLY A 20 -0.69 -1.52 15.26
C GLY A 20 -2.05 -1.26 14.59
N ASP A 21 -2.23 -0.10 13.94
CA ASP A 21 -3.44 0.17 13.16
C ASP A 21 -3.51 -0.70 11.90
N LEU A 22 -4.66 -1.34 11.65
CA LEU A 22 -4.99 -1.96 10.37
C LEU A 22 -5.58 -0.89 9.43
N LEU A 23 -4.96 -0.69 8.27
CA LEU A 23 -5.28 0.38 7.34
C LEU A 23 -5.58 -0.16 5.94
N ASN A 24 -6.52 0.48 5.24
CA ASN A 24 -6.66 0.34 3.80
C ASN A 24 -6.07 1.60 3.16
N ALA A 25 -4.94 1.47 2.47
CA ALA A 25 -4.20 2.58 1.89
C ALA A 25 -4.18 2.47 0.36
N LYS A 26 -4.38 3.61 -0.32
CA LYS A 26 -4.25 3.69 -1.77
C LYS A 26 -2.80 3.42 -2.19
N VAL A 27 -2.63 2.57 -3.20
CA VAL A 27 -1.33 2.33 -3.83
C VAL A 27 -1.16 3.28 -5.01
N ASP A 28 -0.04 4.01 -5.06
CA ASP A 28 0.21 4.99 -6.13
C ASP A 28 0.99 4.41 -7.32
N LEU A 29 1.81 3.38 -7.08
CA LEU A 29 2.58 2.70 -8.10
C LEU A 29 2.69 1.21 -7.78
N ILE A 30 2.52 0.38 -8.81
CA ILE A 30 2.75 -1.06 -8.75
C ILE A 30 3.85 -1.37 -9.77
N LEU A 31 4.87 -2.10 -9.31
CA LEU A 31 5.93 -2.64 -10.16
C LEU A 31 5.85 -4.16 -10.07
N ALA A 32 5.90 -4.83 -11.22
CA ALA A 32 5.94 -6.29 -11.30
C ALA A 32 7.20 -6.71 -12.06
N ASN A 33 7.88 -7.74 -11.54
CA ASN A 33 9.09 -8.31 -12.18
C ASN A 33 8.73 -9.48 -13.10
N ASP A 34 9.70 -9.92 -13.89
CA ASP A 34 9.59 -11.01 -14.87
C ASP A 34 9.08 -12.34 -14.30
N ILE A 35 9.40 -12.68 -13.04
CA ILE A 35 8.97 -13.95 -12.43
C ILE A 35 7.59 -13.83 -11.76
N THR A 36 7.29 -12.75 -11.04
CA THR A 36 6.02 -12.66 -10.29
C THR A 36 4.89 -12.04 -11.11
N ALA A 37 5.18 -11.22 -12.12
CA ALA A 37 4.16 -10.63 -12.98
C ALA A 37 3.30 -11.70 -13.69
N PRO A 38 3.86 -12.75 -14.34
CA PRO A 38 3.04 -13.75 -15.00
C PRO A 38 2.09 -14.48 -14.04
N ILE A 39 2.53 -14.76 -12.81
CA ILE A 39 1.69 -15.40 -11.78
C ILE A 39 0.56 -14.45 -11.38
N ALA A 40 0.88 -13.19 -11.05
CA ALA A 40 -0.13 -12.21 -10.66
C ALA A 40 -1.14 -11.93 -11.78
N ILE A 41 -0.71 -11.88 -13.04
CA ILE A 41 -1.59 -11.72 -14.21
C ILE A 41 -2.48 -12.95 -14.39
N THR A 42 -1.96 -14.16 -14.20
CA THR A 42 -2.76 -15.39 -14.32
C THR A 42 -3.89 -15.44 -13.28
N GLU A 43 -3.63 -15.00 -12.04
CA GLU A 43 -4.60 -15.07 -10.95
C GLU A 43 -5.56 -13.87 -10.89
N PHE A 44 -5.13 -12.68 -11.33
CA PHE A 44 -5.86 -11.42 -11.10
C PHE A 44 -6.07 -10.55 -12.36
N GLY A 45 -5.56 -10.96 -13.52
CA GLY A 45 -5.63 -10.21 -14.79
C GLY A 45 -6.86 -10.47 -15.64
#